data_AF-I3S6P7-F1
#
_entry.id   AF-I3S6P7-F1
#
_cell.length_a   1.000
_cell.length_b   1.000
_cell.length_c   1.000
_cell.angle_alpha   90.00
_cell.angle_beta   90.00
_cell.angle_gamma   90.00
#
_symmetry.space_group_name_H-M   'P 1'
#
loop_
_entity.id
_entity.type
_entity.pdbx_description
1 polymer ?
#
loop_
_entity_poly.entity_id
_entity_poly.type
_entity_poly.pdbx_seq_one_letter_code
_entity_poly.pdbx_strand_id
1 'polypeptide(L)'
;MASGSHSGPSGVSGNVRLWDVRSGNVVWEISEKVDCFADVTVSDSLDAMFKVGVNSGEAFYMDLKNLSSEKNSWVCLGDKRKVLNGKKEGFGCKIETQGNQVFCTKGGDVELWSDIIMGSSNNRIFKKNLMGRVQDMGGAKITNLAFGGSRMFLTRKDLQCVEVWQSSSREL
;
A
#
# COMPACT_ATOMS: atom_id res chain seq x y z
N MET A 1 -10.94 11.14 -2.70
CA MET A 1 -10.99 9.70 -3.06
C MET A 1 -11.83 9.00 -2.01
N ALA A 2 -12.60 7.99 -2.39
CA ALA A 2 -13.22 7.06 -1.46
C ALA A 2 -12.88 5.63 -1.88
N SER A 3 -12.54 4.77 -0.93
CA SER A 3 -12.32 3.34 -1.15
C SER A 3 -13.11 2.55 -0.12
N GLY A 4 -13.65 1.41 -0.52
CA GLY A 4 -14.38 0.52 0.38
C GLY A 4 -14.31 -0.93 -0.08
N SER A 5 -14.07 -1.83 0.88
CA SER A 5 -14.09 -3.28 0.67
C SER A 5 -15.27 -3.89 1.41
N HIS A 6 -16.00 -4.77 0.75
CA HIS A 6 -17.14 -5.50 1.32
C HIS A 6 -16.92 -7.00 1.15
N SER A 7 -17.15 -7.77 2.21
CA SER A 7 -17.09 -9.23 2.20
C SER A 7 -18.48 -9.84 2.22
N GLY A 8 -18.75 -10.78 1.32
CA GLY A 8 -19.98 -11.58 1.30
C GLY A 8 -19.72 -13.06 1.01
N PRO A 9 -20.78 -13.87 0.89
CA PRO A 9 -20.66 -15.30 0.56
C PRO A 9 -19.92 -15.58 -0.75
N SER A 10 -19.93 -14.63 -1.68
CA SER A 10 -19.25 -14.70 -2.98
C SER A 10 -17.79 -14.19 -2.95
N GLY A 11 -17.23 -13.89 -1.79
CA GLY A 11 -15.87 -13.37 -1.64
C GLY A 11 -15.80 -11.90 -1.23
N VAL A 12 -14.64 -11.27 -1.44
CA VAL A 12 -14.41 -9.86 -1.10
C VAL A 12 -14.35 -9.04 -2.38
N SER A 13 -15.17 -7.98 -2.44
CA SER A 13 -15.20 -7.02 -3.55
C SER A 13 -14.94 -5.63 -3.01
N GLY A 14 -14.22 -4.82 -3.76
CA GLY A 14 -13.91 -3.46 -3.36
C GLY A 14 -14.04 -2.49 -4.50
N ASN A 15 -14.28 -1.24 -4.15
CA ASN A 15 -14.49 -0.17 -5.10
C ASN A 15 -13.69 1.06 -4.68
N VAL A 16 -12.99 1.67 -5.64
CA VAL A 16 -12.31 2.95 -5.44
C VAL A 16 -12.88 3.97 -6.42
N ARG A 17 -13.29 5.13 -5.89
CA ARG A 17 -13.83 6.25 -6.67
C ARG A 17 -13.01 7.51 -6.47
N LEU A 18 -12.73 8.18 -7.57
CA LEU A 18 -12.22 9.54 -7.62
C LEU A 18 -13.36 10.49 -7.95
N TRP A 19 -13.37 11.61 -7.26
CA TRP A 19 -14.40 12.63 -7.38
C TRP A 19 -13.73 13.95 -7.70
N ASP A 20 -14.30 14.71 -8.62
CA ASP A 20 -14.01 16.13 -8.71
C ASP A 20 -14.81 16.85 -7.63
N VAL A 21 -14.10 17.37 -6.63
CA VAL A 21 -14.71 18.05 -5.47
C VAL A 21 -15.48 19.31 -5.89
N ARG A 22 -15.13 19.95 -7.01
CA ARG A 22 -15.80 21.18 -7.47
C ARG A 22 -17.16 20.89 -8.10
N SER A 23 -17.25 19.84 -8.92
CA SER A 23 -18.49 19.46 -9.60
C SER A 23 -19.31 18.44 -8.81
N GLY A 24 -18.71 17.74 -7.84
CA GLY A 24 -19.33 16.63 -7.13
C GLY A 24 -19.44 15.35 -7.96
N ASN A 25 -18.91 15.33 -9.19
CA ASN A 25 -19.03 14.20 -10.09
C ASN A 25 -17.94 13.15 -9.85
N VAL A 26 -18.28 11.88 -10.07
CA VAL A 26 -17.29 10.79 -10.17
C VAL A 26 -16.53 10.97 -11.47
N VAL A 27 -15.21 11.10 -11.40
CA VAL A 27 -14.33 11.22 -12.58
C VAL A 27 -13.68 9.90 -12.95
N TRP A 28 -13.60 8.96 -12.02
CA TRP A 28 -13.02 7.64 -12.25
C TRP A 28 -13.47 6.63 -11.20
N GLU A 29 -13.62 5.37 -11.60
CA GLU A 29 -14.03 4.27 -10.74
C GLU A 29 -13.35 2.96 -11.16
N ILE A 30 -12.90 2.18 -10.18
CA ILE A 30 -12.47 0.80 -10.36
C ILE A 30 -13.16 -0.12 -9.38
N SER A 31 -13.53 -1.31 -9.86
CA SER A 31 -14.04 -2.40 -9.03
C SER A 31 -13.08 -3.58 -9.07
N GLU A 32 -12.70 -4.09 -7.90
CA GLU A 32 -11.78 -5.21 -7.73
C GLU A 32 -12.49 -6.38 -7.05
N LYS A 33 -12.29 -7.60 -7.56
CA LYS A 33 -12.96 -8.82 -7.08
C LYS A 33 -12.00 -9.99 -6.82
N VAL A 34 -10.78 -9.94 -7.36
CA VAL A 34 -9.81 -11.03 -7.27
C VAL A 34 -9.04 -10.90 -5.96
N ASP A 35 -8.36 -9.77 -5.80
CA ASP A 35 -7.59 -9.46 -4.61
C ASP A 35 -7.92 -8.03 -4.18
N CYS A 36 -9.09 -7.92 -3.56
CA CYS A 36 -9.61 -6.69 -3.00
C CYS A 36 -8.60 -6.06 -2.03
N PHE A 37 -8.78 -4.79 -1.67
CA PHE A 37 -7.81 -4.09 -0.82
C PHE A 37 -8.08 -4.26 0.68
N ALA A 38 -7.02 -4.52 1.44
CA ALA A 38 -6.99 -4.38 2.90
C ALA A 38 -6.82 -2.92 3.32
N ASP A 39 -6.03 -2.17 2.54
CA ASP A 39 -5.79 -0.74 2.73
C ASP A 39 -5.35 -0.11 1.39
N VAL A 40 -5.56 1.20 1.24
CA VAL A 40 -5.28 1.97 0.01
C VAL A 40 -4.73 3.35 0.37
N THR A 41 -3.72 3.81 -0.37
CA THR A 41 -3.14 5.15 -0.21
C THR A 41 -2.80 5.77 -1.55
N VAL A 42 -2.59 7.08 -1.58
CA VAL A 42 -2.17 7.85 -2.76
C VAL A 42 -0.84 8.51 -2.45
N SER A 43 0.08 8.48 -3.41
CA SER A 43 1.32 9.23 -3.35
C SER A 43 1.31 10.35 -4.39
N ASP A 44 1.37 11.58 -3.89
CA ASP A 44 1.52 12.77 -4.74
C ASP A 44 2.91 12.82 -5.39
N SER A 45 3.95 12.33 -4.69
CA SER A 45 5.32 12.33 -5.21
C SER A 45 5.54 11.32 -6.35
N LEU A 46 4.76 10.24 -6.35
CA LEU A 46 4.86 9.19 -7.36
C LEU A 46 3.72 9.27 -8.39
N ASP A 47 2.77 10.19 -8.28
CA ASP A 47 1.56 10.25 -9.10
C ASP A 47 0.88 8.87 -9.23
N ALA A 48 0.83 8.13 -8.12
CA ALA A 48 0.38 6.74 -8.12
C ALA A 48 -0.47 6.42 -6.89
N MET A 49 -1.42 5.53 -7.08
CA MET A 49 -2.20 4.93 -6.02
C MET A 49 -1.64 3.56 -5.68
N PHE A 50 -1.63 3.21 -4.40
CA PHE A 50 -1.14 1.93 -3.91
C PHE A 50 -2.23 1.23 -3.10
N LYS A 51 -2.23 -0.09 -3.16
CA LYS A 51 -3.06 -0.94 -2.29
C LYS A 51 -2.28 -2.10 -1.73
N VAL A 52 -2.79 -2.66 -0.63
CA VAL A 52 -2.41 -4.00 -0.17
C VAL A 52 -3.56 -4.94 -0.46
N GLY A 53 -3.30 -6.05 -1.14
CA GLY A 53 -4.29 -7.08 -1.39
C GLY A 53 -4.70 -7.78 -0.09
N VAL A 54 -5.99 -7.88 0.19
CA VAL A 54 -6.52 -8.54 1.38
C VAL A 54 -6.24 -10.03 1.37
N ASN A 55 -6.27 -10.68 0.21
CA ASN A 55 -6.06 -12.11 0.08
C ASN A 55 -4.58 -12.46 0.02
N SER A 56 -3.81 -11.73 -0.80
CA SER A 56 -2.39 -12.02 -1.04
C SER A 56 -1.44 -11.39 -0.02
N GLY A 57 -1.87 -10.30 0.63
CA GLY A 57 -0.99 -9.43 1.39
C GLY A 57 0.03 -8.68 0.54
N GLU A 58 0.01 -8.77 -0.80
CA GLU A 58 0.99 -8.10 -1.64
C GLU A 58 0.64 -6.65 -1.92
N ALA A 59 1.67 -5.82 -2.14
CA ALA A 59 1.52 -4.43 -2.53
C ALA A 59 1.29 -4.33 -4.04
N PHE A 60 0.39 -3.44 -4.44
CA PHE A 60 0.11 -3.13 -5.83
C PHE A 60 0.16 -1.63 -6.04
N TYR A 61 0.42 -1.21 -7.27
CA TYR A 61 0.30 0.18 -7.67
C TYR A 61 -0.53 0.36 -8.93
N MET A 62 -1.00 1.59 -9.12
CA MET A 62 -1.66 2.09 -10.30
C MET A 62 -1.16 3.51 -10.60
N ASP A 63 -0.76 3.74 -11.84
CA ASP A 63 -0.31 5.06 -12.30
C ASP A 63 -1.52 5.97 -12.57
N LEU A 64 -1.60 7.09 -11.87
CA LEU A 64 -2.72 8.03 -11.99
C LEU A 64 -2.70 8.82 -13.30
N LYS A 65 -1.56 8.87 -14.01
CA LYS A 65 -1.47 9.53 -15.33
C LYS A 65 -2.15 8.71 -16.42
N ASN A 66 -2.37 7.42 -16.17
CA ASN A 66 -2.88 6.47 -17.15
C ASN A 66 -4.32 5.99 -16.85
N LEU A 67 -5.07 6.71 -15.99
CA LEU A 67 -6.44 6.35 -15.58
C LEU A 67 -7.46 6.29 -16.73
N SER A 68 -7.21 7.00 -17.83
CA SER A 68 -8.07 7.00 -19.02
C SER A 68 -7.77 5.85 -19.98
N SER A 69 -6.73 5.05 -19.72
CA SER A 69 -6.35 3.95 -20.60
C SER A 69 -7.20 2.71 -20.31
N GLU A 70 -7.47 1.90 -21.35
CA GLU A 70 -8.20 0.61 -21.22
C GLU A 70 -7.50 -0.40 -20.28
N LYS A 71 -6.25 -0.11 -19.86
CA LYS A 71 -5.46 -0.86 -18.88
C LYS A 71 -5.61 -0.28 -17.45
N ASN A 72 -6.85 -0.12 -16.99
CA ASN A 72 -7.14 0.20 -15.59
C ASN A 72 -6.95 -1.04 -14.69
N SER A 73 -5.70 -1.53 -14.59
CA SER A 73 -5.37 -2.73 -13.82
C SER A 73 -4.24 -2.48 -12.83
N TRP A 74 -4.36 -3.11 -11.66
CA TRP A 74 -3.37 -3.07 -10.61
C TRP A 74 -2.11 -3.83 -11.01
N VAL A 75 -0.95 -3.19 -10.86
CA VAL A 75 0.35 -3.83 -11.08
C VAL A 75 0.88 -4.35 -9.74
N CYS A 76 1.01 -5.66 -9.61
CA CYS A 76 1.58 -6.29 -8.41
C CYS A 76 3.08 -6.03 -8.31
N LEU A 77 3.53 -5.51 -7.17
CA LEU A 77 4.94 -5.27 -6.85
C LEU A 77 5.62 -6.52 -6.27
N GLY A 78 4.84 -7.39 -5.61
CA GLY A 78 5.33 -8.59 -4.94
C GLY A 78 5.18 -9.88 -5.73
N ASP A 79 5.02 -11.00 -5.02
CA ASP A 79 4.88 -12.31 -5.65
C ASP A 79 3.47 -12.52 -6.22
N LYS A 80 3.35 -12.45 -7.54
CA LYS A 80 2.10 -12.66 -8.28
C LYS A 80 1.44 -14.03 -8.00
N ARG A 81 2.21 -15.04 -7.58
CA ARG A 81 1.66 -16.38 -7.28
C ARG A 81 0.74 -16.38 -6.05
N LYS A 82 0.91 -15.44 -5.14
CA LYS A 82 0.09 -15.34 -3.92
C LYS A 82 -1.31 -14.76 -4.14
N VAL A 83 -1.53 -14.07 -5.26
CA VAL A 83 -2.80 -13.39 -5.60
C VAL A 83 -3.98 -14.37 -5.63
N LEU A 84 -3.72 -15.65 -5.90
CA LEU A 84 -4.73 -16.70 -5.99
C LEU A 84 -4.96 -17.46 -4.68
N ASN A 85 -4.20 -17.18 -3.61
CA ASN A 85 -4.06 -18.12 -2.50
C ASN A 85 -5.13 -18.03 -1.40
N GLY A 86 -6.12 -17.13 -1.48
CA GLY A 86 -7.31 -17.10 -0.61
C GLY A 86 -7.11 -16.96 0.91
N LYS A 87 -5.88 -16.96 1.41
CA LYS A 87 -5.53 -17.05 2.85
C LYS A 87 -5.76 -15.77 3.67
N LYS A 88 -6.30 -14.72 3.06
CA LYS A 88 -6.49 -13.39 3.70
C LYS A 88 -5.21 -12.85 4.36
N GLU A 89 -4.06 -13.06 3.73
CA GLU A 89 -2.74 -12.68 4.29
C GLU A 89 -2.62 -11.17 4.52
N GLY A 90 -3.32 -10.36 3.73
CA GLY A 90 -3.32 -8.91 3.85
C GLY A 90 -4.26 -8.35 4.92
N PHE A 91 -5.07 -9.18 5.56
CA PHE A 91 -6.07 -8.69 6.51
C PHE A 91 -5.44 -7.87 7.64
N GLY A 92 -5.82 -6.59 7.74
CA GLY A 92 -5.28 -5.64 8.72
C GLY A 92 -3.87 -5.13 8.42
N CYS A 93 -3.31 -5.41 7.23
CA CYS A 93 -2.12 -4.71 6.74
C CYS A 93 -2.46 -3.25 6.46
N LYS A 94 -1.44 -2.39 6.57
CA LYS A 94 -1.53 -0.94 6.37
C LYS A 94 -0.55 -0.50 5.31
N ILE A 95 -0.90 0.52 4.54
CA ILE A 95 -0.02 1.08 3.52
C ILE A 95 0.01 2.59 3.58
N GLU A 96 1.22 3.14 3.63
CA GLU A 96 1.45 4.57 3.68
C GLU A 96 2.54 4.97 2.70
N THR A 97 2.54 6.23 2.29
CA THR A 97 3.56 6.78 1.40
C THR A 97 4.28 7.94 2.07
N GLN A 98 5.58 8.04 1.83
CA GLN A 98 6.38 9.19 2.25
C GLN A 98 7.45 9.47 1.19
N GLY A 99 7.33 10.63 0.52
CA GLY A 99 8.18 10.97 -0.60
C GLY A 99 8.08 9.92 -1.72
N ASN A 100 9.22 9.46 -2.23
CA ASN A 100 9.29 8.42 -3.27
C ASN A 100 9.27 6.98 -2.72
N GLN A 101 8.82 6.80 -1.49
CA GLN A 101 8.82 5.53 -0.78
C GLN A 101 7.41 5.13 -0.34
N VAL A 102 7.16 3.82 -0.36
CA VAL A 102 5.89 3.21 0.03
C VAL A 102 6.17 2.16 1.09
N PHE A 103 5.43 2.23 2.19
CA PHE A 103 5.63 1.42 3.38
C PHE A 103 4.38 0.55 3.54
N CYS A 104 4.57 -0.76 3.64
CA CYS A 104 3.49 -1.73 3.75
C CYS A 104 3.73 -2.62 4.96
N THR A 105 2.78 -2.68 5.89
CA THR A 105 2.90 -3.58 7.05
C THR A 105 2.50 -4.99 6.65
N LYS A 106 3.23 -6.00 7.13
CA LYS A 106 2.89 -7.41 6.96
C LYS A 106 3.15 -8.16 8.25
N GLY A 107 2.08 -8.49 8.97
CA GLY A 107 2.22 -9.09 10.29
C GLY A 107 2.99 -8.13 11.22
N GLY A 108 4.13 -8.57 11.73
CA GLY A 108 5.03 -7.76 12.57
C GLY A 108 6.08 -6.95 11.81
N ASP A 109 6.12 -7.04 10.48
CA ASP A 109 7.16 -6.43 9.65
C ASP A 109 6.66 -5.21 8.88
N VAL A 110 7.60 -4.35 8.48
CA VAL A 110 7.37 -3.23 7.56
C VAL A 110 8.20 -3.46 6.31
N GLU A 111 7.53 -3.66 5.18
CA GLU A 111 8.15 -3.66 3.85
C GLU A 111 8.26 -2.24 3.33
N LEU A 112 9.44 -1.89 2.80
CA LEU A 112 9.72 -0.63 2.14
C LEU A 112 9.89 -0.88 0.64
N TRP A 113 9.12 -0.15 -0.16
CA TRP A 113 9.17 -0.15 -1.60
C TRP A 113 9.65 1.23 -2.07
N SER A 114 10.77 1.28 -2.78
CA SER A 114 11.33 2.53 -3.31
C SER A 114 11.34 2.49 -4.83
N ASP A 115 10.88 3.57 -5.47
CA ASP A 115 10.96 3.69 -6.92
C ASP A 115 12.43 3.78 -7.37
N ILE A 116 12.81 2.91 -8.32
CA ILE A 116 14.12 2.94 -8.96
C ILE A 116 13.96 3.63 -10.31
N ILE A 117 14.52 4.84 -10.42
CA ILE A 117 14.61 5.55 -11.70
C ILE A 117 15.61 4.79 -12.59
N MET A 118 15.10 3.95 -13.49
CA MET A 118 15.88 3.40 -14.61
C MET A 118 15.60 4.24 -15.85
N GLY A 119 16.66 4.72 -16.50
CA GLY A 119 16.56 5.62 -17.65
C GLY A 119 15.65 5.08 -18.76
N SER A 120 14.80 5.96 -19.30
CA SER A 120 14.00 5.81 -20.54
C SER A 120 12.91 4.73 -20.64
N SER A 121 12.69 3.88 -19.64
CA SER A 121 11.55 2.95 -19.67
C SER A 121 10.30 3.53 -18.99
N ASN A 122 9.16 3.56 -19.70
CA ASN A 122 7.84 3.95 -19.16
C ASN A 122 7.30 2.99 -18.07
N ASN A 123 8.05 1.96 -17.68
CA ASN A 123 7.66 1.01 -16.64
C ASN A 123 8.39 1.34 -15.33
N ARG A 124 7.61 1.62 -14.29
CA ARG A 124 8.14 1.87 -12.95
C ARG A 124 8.58 0.56 -12.30
N ILE A 125 9.78 0.55 -11.72
CA ILE A 125 10.37 -0.59 -11.03
C ILE A 125 10.56 -0.22 -9.57
N PHE A 126 10.03 -1.02 -8.66
CA PHE A 126 10.21 -0.80 -7.23
C PHE A 126 11.18 -1.80 -6.64
N LYS A 127 12.11 -1.30 -5.82
CA LYS A 127 12.97 -2.12 -4.97
C LYS A 127 12.26 -2.42 -3.66
N LYS A 128 12.16 -3.70 -3.30
CA LYS A 128 11.70 -4.15 -1.98
C LYS A 128 12.85 -4.19 -0.98
N ASN A 129 12.63 -3.68 0.22
CA ASN A 129 13.47 -3.86 1.40
C ASN A 129 12.59 -4.14 2.63
N LEU A 130 13.18 -4.65 3.71
CA LEU A 130 12.54 -4.73 5.02
C LEU A 130 13.10 -3.62 5.91
N MET A 131 12.24 -3.03 6.72
CA MET A 131 12.61 -1.96 7.65
C MET A 131 12.61 -2.43 9.11
N GLY A 132 13.37 -1.70 9.93
CA GLY A 132 13.56 -1.99 11.33
C GLY A 132 14.91 -2.66 11.58
N ARG A 133 15.32 -2.72 12.85
CA ARG A 133 16.46 -3.55 13.25
C ARG A 133 16.00 -5.00 13.33
N VAL A 134 16.95 -5.93 13.39
CA VAL A 134 16.65 -7.38 13.49
C VAL A 134 15.71 -7.69 14.67
N GLN A 135 15.88 -6.99 15.81
CA GLN A 135 15.01 -7.12 16.99
C GLN A 135 13.59 -6.58 16.81
N ASP A 136 13.38 -5.67 15.85
CA ASP A 136 12.09 -5.02 15.60
C ASP A 136 11.27 -5.79 14.53
N MET A 137 11.87 -6.81 13.89
CA MET A 137 11.27 -7.69 12.88
C MET A 137 10.57 -8.89 13.51
N GLY A 138 9.51 -9.38 12.86
CA GLY A 138 8.79 -10.61 13.24
C GLY A 138 8.02 -10.54 14.56
N GLY A 139 7.93 -9.36 15.19
CA GLY A 139 7.25 -9.14 16.45
C GLY A 139 5.72 -9.20 16.36
N ALA A 140 5.05 -8.65 17.39
CA ALA A 140 3.59 -8.56 17.41
C ALA A 140 3.06 -7.82 16.17
N LYS A 141 1.87 -8.24 15.70
CA LYS A 141 1.24 -7.71 14.49
C LYS A 141 1.07 -6.20 14.58
N ILE A 142 1.56 -5.47 13.58
CA ILE A 142 1.35 -4.03 13.45
C ILE A 142 -0.13 -3.77 13.11
N THR A 143 -0.74 -2.84 13.84
CA THR A 143 -2.17 -2.49 13.71
C THR A 143 -2.38 -1.14 13.05
N ASN A 144 -1.48 -0.19 13.27
CA ASN A 144 -1.50 1.13 12.63
C ASN A 144 -0.09 1.52 12.17
N LEU A 145 -0.06 2.32 11.11
CA LEU A 145 1.12 2.93 10.52
C LEU A 145 0.72 4.35 10.11
N ALA A 146 1.52 5.35 10.47
CA ALA A 146 1.31 6.73 10.03
C ALA A 146 2.63 7.48 9.97
N PHE A 147 2.65 8.58 9.21
CA PHE A 147 3.80 9.49 9.14
C PHE A 147 3.46 10.87 9.68
N GLY A 148 4.43 11.48 10.36
CA GLY A 148 4.39 12.87 10.79
C GLY A 148 5.77 13.50 10.63
N GLY A 149 5.90 14.44 9.68
CA GLY A 149 7.22 14.94 9.27
C GLY A 149 8.11 13.78 8.79
N SER A 150 9.35 13.70 9.27
CA SER A 150 10.28 12.60 8.95
C SER A 150 10.18 11.38 9.88
N ARG A 151 9.13 11.30 10.69
CA ARG A 151 8.95 10.23 11.68
C ARG A 151 7.81 9.31 11.28
N MET A 152 8.06 8.02 11.40
CA MET A 152 7.09 6.95 11.23
C MET A 152 6.59 6.51 12.61
N PHE A 153 5.28 6.37 12.76
CA PHE A 153 4.61 5.95 13.98
C PHE A 153 3.92 4.61 13.76
N LEU A 154 4.13 3.66 14.67
CA LEU A 154 3.52 2.34 14.61
C LEU A 154 2.89 1.96 15.94
N THR A 155 1.82 1.18 15.87
CA THR A 155 1.28 0.48 17.03
C THR A 155 1.21 -1.00 16.73
N ARG A 156 1.42 -1.83 17.75
CA ARG A 156 1.34 -3.28 17.64
C ARG A 156 0.22 -3.84 18.49
N LYS A 157 -0.33 -4.96 18.03
CA LYS A 157 -1.35 -5.72 18.75
C LYS A 157 -0.81 -6.13 20.11
N ASP A 158 -1.64 -5.98 21.13
CA ASP A 158 -1.36 -6.40 22.51
C ASP A 158 -0.18 -5.65 23.18
N LEU A 159 0.36 -4.60 22.54
CA LEU A 159 1.35 -3.70 23.14
C LEU A 159 0.71 -2.35 23.46
N GLN A 160 1.01 -1.80 24.65
CA GLN A 160 0.50 -0.51 25.12
C GLN A 160 1.53 0.61 24.87
N CYS A 161 2.09 0.67 23.66
CA CYS A 161 3.03 1.71 23.28
C CYS A 161 2.87 2.11 21.81
N VAL A 162 3.37 3.31 21.50
CA VAL A 162 3.56 3.78 20.12
C VAL A 162 5.05 3.75 19.83
N GLU A 163 5.44 2.99 18.83
CA GLU A 163 6.82 2.98 18.33
C GLU A 163 7.02 4.17 17.40
N VAL A 164 8.16 4.85 17.55
CA VAL A 164 8.55 5.97 16.70
C VAL A 164 9.84 5.61 16.01
N TRP A 165 9.79 5.46 14.68
CA TRP A 165 10.93 5.13 13.85
C TRP A 165 11.33 6.39 13.06
N GLN A 166 12.63 6.64 12.98
CA GLN A 166 13.18 7.75 12.22
C GLN A 166 14.38 7.23 11.45
N SER A 167 14.50 7.59 10.16
CA SER A 167 15.73 7.31 9.42
C SER A 167 16.87 8.11 10.03
N SER A 168 18.05 7.50 10.16
CA SER A 168 19.24 8.24 10.57
C SER A 168 19.50 9.32 9.51
N SER A 169 19.36 10.58 9.88
CA SER A 169 19.95 11.67 9.10
C SER A 169 21.45 11.39 9.05
N ARG A 170 21.99 11.08 7.87
CA ARG A 170 23.40 11.37 7.65
C ARG A 170 23.48 12.88 7.74
N GLU A 171 24.04 13.38 8.83
CA GLU A 171 24.66 14.70 8.80
C GLU A 171 25.71 14.62 7.68
N LEU A 172 25.47 15.38 6.61
CA LEU A 172 26.43 15.61 5.54
C LEU A 172 27.38 16.72 5.98
#